data_AF-A0A949D5X9-F1
#
_entry.id   AF-A0A949D5X9-F1
#
_cell.length_a   1.000
_cell.length_b   1.000
_cell.length_c   1.000
_cell.angle_alpha   90.00
_cell.angle_beta   90.00
_cell.angle_gamma   90.00
#
_symmetry.space_group_name_H-M   'P 1'
#
loop_
_entity.id
_entity.type
_entity.pdbx_description
1 polymer ?
#
loop_
_entity_poly.entity_id
_entity_poly.type
_entity_poly.pdbx_seq_one_letter_code
_entity_poly.pdbx_strand_id
1 'polypeptide(L)'
;MSTVRAPAHGSPAPSWAAALRERVQHEGRGLVAAEISREGVQFASAGHRSANDAKAPDPAADLFEYGSITKTFTALLLADAVQRRELALTDPVEDV
;
A
#
# COMPACT_ATOMS: atom_id res chain seq x y z
N MET A 1 -13.83 -3.22 15.96
CA MET A 1 -13.71 -2.47 14.68
C MET A 1 -12.80 -1.28 14.93
N SER A 2 -11.51 -1.39 14.57
CA SER A 2 -10.56 -0.28 14.67
C SER A 2 -10.72 0.57 13.41
N THR A 3 -11.16 1.81 13.56
CA THR A 3 -11.33 2.74 12.45
C THR A 3 -9.95 3.22 12.00
N VAL A 4 -9.57 2.93 10.75
CA VAL A 4 -8.42 3.58 10.12
C VAL A 4 -8.78 5.06 9.96
N ARG A 5 -8.26 5.89 10.85
CA ARG A 5 -8.43 7.34 10.80
C ARG A 5 -7.42 7.88 9.80
N ALA A 6 -7.91 8.52 8.74
CA ALA A 6 -7.08 9.29 7.83
C ALA A 6 -6.24 10.31 8.63
N PRO A 7 -4.98 10.55 8.26
CA PRO A 7 -4.12 11.46 9.00
C PRO A 7 -4.81 12.83 9.11
N ALA A 8 -4.86 13.37 10.34
CA ALA A 8 -5.24 14.76 10.54
C ALA A 8 -4.22 15.63 9.81
N HIS A 9 -4.71 16.55 8.96
CA HIS A 9 -3.85 17.56 8.33
C HIS A 9 -3.14 18.34 9.44
N GLY A 10 -1.82 18.15 9.60
CA GLY A 10 -1.00 18.89 10.58
C GLY A 10 -0.21 18.08 11.62
N SER A 11 -0.29 16.74 11.65
CA SER A 11 0.66 15.95 12.45
C SER A 11 2.10 16.16 11.96
N PRO A 12 3.11 16.21 12.84
CA PRO A 12 4.51 16.30 12.42
C PRO A 12 4.85 15.13 11.51
N ALA A 13 5.62 15.39 10.45
CA ALA A 13 6.01 14.37 9.50
C ALA A 13 6.76 13.23 10.23
N PRO A 14 6.52 11.96 9.86
CA PRO A 14 7.24 10.83 10.44
C PRO A 14 8.76 10.97 10.26
N SER A 15 9.55 10.45 11.20
CA SER A 15 11.03 10.54 11.16
C SER A 15 11.63 9.92 9.90
N TRP A 16 10.97 8.90 9.33
CA TRP A 16 11.38 8.23 8.09
C TRP A 16 10.98 8.98 6.81
N ALA A 17 10.18 10.05 6.88
CA ALA A 17 9.71 10.78 5.69
C ALA A 17 10.85 11.43 4.88
N ALA A 18 12.01 11.67 5.50
CA ALA A 18 13.21 12.15 4.81
C ALA A 18 13.72 11.14 3.77
N ALA A 19 13.65 9.84 4.06
CA ALA A 19 14.10 8.79 3.15
C ALA A 19 13.28 8.76 1.85
N LEU A 20 11.96 9.07 1.91
CA LEU A 20 11.15 9.19 0.70
C LEU A 20 11.62 10.35 -0.17
N ARG A 21 11.93 11.51 0.42
CA ARG A 21 12.42 12.67 -0.33
C ARG A 21 13.74 12.39 -1.02
N GLU A 22 14.66 11.73 -0.34
CA GLU A 22 15.93 11.26 -0.91
C GLU A 22 15.68 10.28 -2.07
N ARG A 23 14.80 9.30 -1.85
CA ARG A 23 14.48 8.29 -2.86
C ARG A 23 13.91 8.87 -4.15
N VAL A 24 13.02 9.86 -4.03
CA VAL A 24 12.43 10.56 -5.19
C VAL A 24 13.51 11.21 -6.06
N GLN A 25 14.58 11.76 -5.48
CA GLN A 25 15.67 12.37 -6.25
C GLN A 25 16.40 11.34 -7.15
N HIS A 26 16.38 10.07 -6.77
CA HIS A 26 17.03 8.99 -7.53
C HIS A 26 16.10 8.32 -8.55
N GLU A 27 14.79 8.23 -8.28
CA GLU A 27 13.84 7.47 -9.14
C GLU A 27 12.92 8.34 -10.00
N GLY A 28 12.83 9.64 -9.72
CA GLY A 28 12.16 10.61 -10.58
C GLY A 28 10.63 10.55 -10.61
N ARG A 29 9.96 9.97 -9.59
CA ARG A 29 8.49 9.88 -9.52
C ARG A 29 7.96 10.06 -8.09
N GLY A 30 6.67 10.37 -7.96
CA GLY A 30 5.97 10.50 -6.68
C GLY A 30 5.89 9.19 -5.92
N LEU A 31 6.09 9.25 -4.60
CA LEU A 31 6.07 8.12 -3.67
C LEU A 31 5.11 8.39 -2.52
N VAL A 32 4.49 7.32 -2.03
CA VAL A 32 3.70 7.27 -0.80
C VAL A 32 4.21 6.09 0.02
N ALA A 33 4.37 6.27 1.33
CA ALA A 33 4.61 5.17 2.25
C ALA A 33 3.70 5.29 3.47
N ALA A 34 3.44 4.15 4.09
CA ALA A 34 2.69 4.03 5.31
C ALA A 34 3.47 3.19 6.32
N GLU A 35 3.54 3.67 7.55
CA GLU A 35 3.98 2.88 8.70
C GLU A 35 2.74 2.45 9.48
N ILE A 36 2.62 1.15 9.74
CA ILE A 36 1.53 0.57 10.55
C ILE A 36 2.14 0.10 11.86
N SER A 37 1.72 0.70 12.96
CA SER A 37 2.18 0.37 14.32
C SER A 37 0.99 0.19 15.27
N ARG A 38 1.26 0.00 16.57
CA ARG A 38 0.20 -0.09 17.59
C ARG A 38 -0.52 1.25 17.79
N GLU A 39 0.17 2.34 17.53
CA GLU A 39 -0.28 3.72 17.72
C GLU A 39 -1.16 4.20 16.56
N GLY A 40 -1.14 3.49 15.43
CA GLY A 40 -1.99 3.76 14.27
C GLY A 40 -1.24 3.60 12.95
N VAL A 41 -1.77 4.27 11.92
CA VAL A 41 -1.15 4.32 10.60
C VAL A 41 -0.68 5.74 10.33
N GLN A 42 0.58 5.91 9.98
CA GLN A 42 1.16 7.18 9.59
C GLN A 42 1.55 7.15 8.11
N PHE A 43 1.22 8.19 7.37
CA PHE A 43 1.54 8.31 5.95
C PHE A 43 2.50 9.46 5.71
N ALA A 44 3.33 9.33 4.68
CA ALA A 44 4.06 10.45 4.09
C ALA A 44 4.16 10.27 2.59
N SER A 45 4.21 11.39 1.88
CA SER A 45 4.35 11.45 0.44
C SER A 45 5.51 12.35 0.03
N ALA A 46 6.11 12.08 -1.12
CA ALA A 46 7.16 12.92 -1.72
C ALA A 46 7.09 12.89 -3.24
N GLY A 47 7.70 13.86 -3.91
CA GLY A 47 7.76 13.94 -5.36
C GLY A 47 6.49 14.48 -5.98
N HIS A 48 6.25 14.15 -7.24
CA HIS A 48 5.16 14.70 -8.05
C HIS A 48 4.15 13.59 -8.40
N ARG A 49 2.86 13.92 -8.34
CA ARG A 49 1.75 13.02 -8.67
C ARG A 49 1.79 12.59 -10.14
N SER A 50 2.18 13.50 -11.03
CA SER A 50 2.36 13.20 -12.44
C SER A 50 3.37 14.16 -13.09
N ALA A 51 3.70 13.93 -14.36
CA ALA A 51 4.55 14.84 -15.12
C ALA A 51 3.98 16.27 -15.20
N ASN A 52 2.65 16.41 -15.11
CA ASN A 52 1.94 17.69 -15.23
C ASN A 52 1.34 18.20 -13.90
N ASP A 53 1.51 17.45 -12.80
CA ASP A 53 1.04 17.85 -11.46
C ASP A 53 2.18 17.71 -10.45
N ALA A 54 2.76 18.85 -10.08
CA ALA A 54 3.89 18.94 -9.16
C ALA A 54 3.50 18.68 -7.68
N LYS A 55 2.21 18.50 -7.37
CA LYS A 55 1.79 18.13 -6.01
C LYS A 55 2.29 16.73 -5.67
N ALA A 56 2.63 16.49 -4.41
CA ALA A 56 2.86 15.13 -3.94
C ALA A 56 1.58 14.29 -4.04
N PRO A 57 1.70 12.96 -4.26
CA PRO A 57 0.52 12.10 -4.26
C PRO A 57 -0.21 12.13 -2.91
N ASP A 58 -1.54 12.17 -2.98
CA ASP A 58 -2.44 12.06 -1.85
C ASP A 58 -2.65 10.58 -1.51
N PRO A 59 -2.22 10.11 -0.32
CA PRO A 59 -2.36 8.72 0.08
C PRO A 59 -3.81 8.23 0.17
N ALA A 60 -4.80 9.13 0.26
CA ALA A 60 -6.21 8.78 0.40
C ALA A 60 -6.98 8.80 -0.93
N ALA A 61 -6.46 9.46 -1.96
CA ALA A 61 -7.19 9.70 -3.21
C ALA A 61 -6.49 9.14 -4.45
N ASP A 62 -5.15 9.10 -4.46
CA ASP A 62 -4.41 8.66 -5.64
C ASP A 62 -4.25 7.15 -5.68
N LEU A 63 -4.44 6.58 -6.87
CA LEU A 63 -4.32 5.15 -7.13
C LEU A 63 -2.94 4.82 -7.71
N PHE A 64 -2.43 3.65 -7.32
CA PHE A 64 -1.16 3.11 -7.80
C PHE A 64 -1.36 1.70 -8.36
N GLU A 65 -0.59 1.36 -9.37
CA GLU A 65 -0.46 -0.02 -9.82
C GLU A 65 0.44 -0.80 -8.84
N TYR A 66 -0.11 -1.80 -8.18
CA TYR A 66 0.61 -2.61 -7.18
C TYR A 66 1.52 -3.70 -7.80
N GLY A 67 1.31 -4.02 -9.07
CA GLY A 67 2.05 -5.08 -9.77
C GLY A 67 1.97 -6.42 -9.03
N SER A 68 3.12 -7.07 -8.78
CA SER A 68 3.15 -8.39 -8.13
C SER A 68 2.68 -8.42 -6.68
N ILE A 69 2.51 -7.27 -6.01
CA ILE A 69 1.85 -7.23 -4.70
C ILE A 69 0.42 -7.78 -4.81
N THR A 70 -0.26 -7.64 -5.96
CA THR A 70 -1.60 -8.23 -6.20
C THR A 70 -1.65 -9.74 -5.94
N LYS A 71 -0.54 -10.49 -6.06
CA LYS A 71 -0.50 -11.93 -5.76
C LYS A 71 -0.86 -12.24 -4.30
N THR A 72 -0.64 -11.32 -3.37
CA THR A 72 -1.04 -11.53 -1.97
C THR A 72 -2.56 -11.54 -1.82
N PHE A 73 -3.28 -10.75 -2.62
CA PHE A 73 -4.75 -10.76 -2.67
C PHE A 73 -5.26 -12.08 -3.28
N THR A 74 -4.66 -12.54 -4.38
CA THR A 74 -5.01 -13.85 -4.96
C THR A 74 -4.74 -14.99 -3.98
N ALA A 75 -3.60 -14.97 -3.29
CA ALA A 75 -3.25 -15.96 -2.28
C ALA A 75 -4.22 -15.93 -1.08
N LEU A 76 -4.70 -14.75 -0.69
CA LEU A 76 -5.71 -14.61 0.36
C LEU A 76 -7.03 -15.27 -0.05
N LEU A 77 -7.49 -15.07 -1.28
CA LEU A 77 -8.68 -15.73 -1.82
C LEU A 77 -8.51 -17.25 -1.86
N LEU A 78 -7.32 -17.74 -2.24
CA LEU A 78 -7.01 -19.17 -2.21
C LEU A 78 -7.07 -19.74 -0.79
N ALA A 79 -6.47 -19.05 0.18
CA ALA A 79 -6.50 -19.47 1.58
C ALA A 79 -7.93 -19.50 2.15
N ASP A 80 -8.76 -18.52 1.78
CA ASP A 80 -10.17 -18.43 2.15
C ASP A 80 -10.99 -19.59 1.55
N ALA A 81 -10.79 -19.94 0.27
CA ALA A 81 -11.42 -21.12 -0.35
C ALA A 81 -11.03 -22.43 0.35
N VAL A 82 -9.75 -22.58 0.74
CA VAL A 82 -9.28 -23.72 1.53
C VAL A 82 -9.98 -23.78 2.90
N GLN A 83 -10.11 -22.63 3.57
CA GLN A 83 -10.78 -22.55 4.87
C GLN A 83 -12.27 -22.91 4.77
N ARG A 84 -12.92 -22.52 3.68
CA ARG A 84 -14.31 -22.91 3.36
C ARG A 84 -14.46 -24.34 2.85
N ARG A 85 -13.34 -25.06 2.67
CA ARG A 85 -13.28 -26.42 2.12
C ARG A 85 -13.85 -26.54 0.71
N GLU A 86 -13.69 -25.49 -0.11
CA GLU A 86 -14.06 -25.51 -1.53
C GLU A 86 -13.01 -26.25 -2.36
N LEU A 87 -11.75 -26.26 -1.91
CA LEU A 87 -10.63 -27.01 -2.46
C LEU A 87 -9.57 -27.26 -1.37
N ALA A 88 -8.62 -28.16 -1.61
CA ALA A 88 -7.39 -28.30 -0.85
C ALA A 88 -6.17 -27.84 -1.69
N LEU A 89 -5.12 -27.36 -1.03
CA LEU A 89 -3.88 -26.94 -1.73
C LEU A 89 -3.16 -28.09 -2.45
N THR A 90 -3.52 -29.32 -2.13
CA THR A 90 -2.98 -30.55 -2.74
C THR A 90 -3.87 -31.10 -3.84
N ASP A 91 -5.04 -30.51 -4.07
CA ASP A 91 -5.88 -30.90 -5.19
C ASP A 91 -5.11 -30.58 -6.47
N PRO A 92 -5.04 -31.51 -7.43
CA PRO A 92 -4.45 -31.21 -8.71
C PRO A 92 -5.35 -30.22 -9.44
N VAL A 93 -4.76 -29.33 -10.25
CA VAL A 93 -5.47 -28.18 -10.84
C VAL A 93 -6.57 -28.64 -11.80
N GLU A 94 -6.43 -29.83 -12.38
CA GLU A 94 -7.43 -30.47 -13.25
C GLU A 94 -8.69 -30.97 -12.52
N ASP A 95 -8.66 -31.13 -11.19
CA ASP A 95 -9.78 -31.71 -10.41
C ASP A 95 -10.67 -30.64 -9.75
N VAL A 96 -10.29 -29.36 -9.82
CA VAL A 96 -10.99 -28.22 -9.18
C VAL A 96 -11.97 -27.53 -10.11
#